data_AF-A0A6I2NUV3-F1
#
_entry.id   AF-A0A6I2NUV3-F1
#
_cell.length_a   1.000
_cell.length_b   1.000
_cell.length_c   1.000
_cell.angle_alpha   90.00
_cell.angle_beta   90.00
_cell.angle_gamma   90.00
#
_symmetry.space_group_name_H-M   'P 1'
#
loop_
_entity.id
_entity.type
_entity.pdbx_description
1 polymer ?
#
loop_
_entity_poly.entity_id
_entity_poly.type
_entity_poly.pdbx_seq_one_letter_code
_entity_poly.pdbx_strand_id
1 'polypeptide(L)' 'MGHRSIQKYLYDIQQSILSIEEYLGEKRDFIAYEQNKLLRRAVERELEIIGEAMALTLHEL' A
#
# COMPACT_ATOMS: atom_id res chain seq x y z
N MET A 1 -11.62 -18.52 -10.31
CA MET A 1 -11.02 -17.30 -9.74
C MET A 1 -11.46 -16.14 -10.64
N GLY A 2 -12.33 -15.25 -10.18
CA GLY A 2 -12.88 -14.19 -11.04
C GLY A 2 -11.81 -13.16 -11.40
N HIS A 3 -11.66 -12.83 -12.68
CA HIS A 3 -10.80 -11.74 -13.13
C HIS A 3 -11.22 -10.45 -12.41
N ARG A 4 -10.33 -9.87 -11.61
CA ARG A 4 -10.47 -8.47 -11.18
C ARG A 4 -10.01 -7.62 -12.36
N SER A 5 -10.70 -6.51 -12.65
CA SER A 5 -10.28 -5.60 -13.71
C SER A 5 -9.08 -4.77 -13.29
N ILE A 6 -8.27 -4.30 -14.25
CA ILE A 6 -7.21 -3.28 -14.06
C ILE A 6 -7.67 -2.13 -13.15
N GLN A 7 -8.92 -1.66 -13.32
CA GLN A 7 -9.51 -0.60 -12.49
C GLN A 7 -9.52 -0.93 -10.99
N LYS A 8 -9.77 -2.19 -10.64
CA LYS A 8 -9.76 -2.65 -9.25
C LYS A 8 -8.35 -2.68 -8.68
N TYR A 9 -7.36 -3.12 -9.46
CA TYR A 9 -5.97 -3.10 -9.02
C TYR A 9 -5.47 -1.66 -8.81
N LEU A 10 -5.82 -0.74 -9.72
CA LEU A 10 -5.51 0.68 -9.56
C LEU A 10 -6.19 1.28 -8.32
N TYR A 11 -7.43 0.88 -8.04
CA TYR A 11 -8.14 1.29 -6.83
C TYR A 11 -7.46 0.77 -5.56
N ASP A 12 -7.11 -0.53 -5.52
CA ASP A 12 -6.41 -1.14 -4.38
C ASP A 12 -5.07 -0.41 -4.12
N ILE A 13 -4.29 -0.09 -5.17
CA ILE A 13 -3.05 0.70 -5.07
C ILE A 13 -3.33 2.10 -4.50
N GLN A 14 -4.34 2.80 -5.02
CA GLN A 14 -4.68 4.15 -4.56
C GLN A 14 -5.06 4.15 -3.07
N GLN A 15 -5.88 3.19 -2.64
CA GLN A 15 -6.28 3.09 -1.23
C GLN A 15 -5.07 2.81 -0.33
N SER A 16 -4.17 1.90 -0.72
CA SER A 16 -2.96 1.62 0.05
C SER A 16 -2.04 2.83 0.17
N ILE A 17 -1.90 3.65 -0.88
CA ILE A 17 -1.15 4.91 -0.80
C ILE A 17 -1.78 5.85 0.22
N LEU A 18 -3.10 6.06 0.16
CA LEU A 18 -3.81 6.94 1.11
C LEU A 18 -3.68 6.46 2.55
N SER A 19 -3.80 5.15 2.79
CA SER A 19 -3.58 4.55 4.11
C SER A 19 -2.17 4.82 4.64
N ILE A 20 -1.13 4.66 3.81
CA ILE A 20 0.26 4.98 4.21
C ILE A 20 0.38 6.46 4.60
N GLU A 21 -0.21 7.37 3.81
CA GLU A 21 -0.16 8.80 4.14
C GLU A 21 -0.88 9.12 5.46
N GLU A 22 -2.03 8.49 5.72
CA GLU A 22 -2.75 8.60 6.98
C GLU A 22 -1.93 8.08 8.16
N TYR A 23 -1.30 6.90 8.01
CA TYR A 23 -0.50 6.28 9.06
C TYR A 23 0.74 7.10 9.43
N LEU A 24 1.40 7.69 8.44
CA LEU A 24 2.62 8.49 8.65
C LEU A 24 2.31 9.90 9.18
N GLY A 25 1.09 10.40 8.92
CA GLY A 25 0.68 11.76 9.26
C GLY A 25 1.56 12.83 8.60
N GLU A 26 1.35 14.09 8.98
CA GLU A 26 2.01 15.23 8.34
C GLU A 26 3.48 15.38 8.72
N LYS A 27 3.84 15.03 9.97
CA LYS A 27 5.19 15.27 10.51
C LYS A 27 6.25 14.37 9.86
N ARG A 28 5.85 13.18 9.39
CA ARG A 28 6.72 12.15 8.77
C ARG A 28 8.06 11.98 9.52
N ASP A 29 7.97 11.83 10.84
CA ASP A 29 9.12 11.71 11.74
C ASP A 29 9.71 10.29 11.67
N PHE A 30 10.88 10.15 11.07
CA PHE A 30 11.51 8.85 10.85
C PHE A 30 11.86 8.10 12.14
N ILE A 31 12.31 8.81 13.19
CA ILE A 31 12.70 8.15 14.44
C ILE A 31 11.46 7.62 15.16
N ALA A 32 10.37 8.40 15.17
CA ALA A 32 9.09 7.95 15.70
C ALA A 32 8.52 6.76 14.91
N TYR A 33 8.64 6.79 13.58
CA TYR A 33 8.28 5.68 12.70
C TYR A 33 9.08 4.41 13.00
N GLU A 34 10.41 4.53 13.10
CA GLU A 34 11.32 3.42 13.36
C GLU A 34 11.02 2.71 14.68
N GLN A 35 10.71 3.49 15.73
CA GLN A 35 10.42 2.99 17.07
C GLN A 35 9.02 2.35 17.18
N ASN A 36 8.12 2.61 16.24
CA ASN A 36 6.75 2.08 16.26
C ASN A 36 6.59 0.85 15.37
N LYS A 37 6.75 -0.35 15.96
CA LYS A 37 6.63 -1.64 15.25
C LYS A 37 5.28 -1.85 14.56
N LEU A 38 4.18 -1.40 15.16
CA LEU A 38 2.84 -1.58 14.59
C LEU A 38 2.67 -0.70 13.35
N LEU A 39 3.10 0.56 13.43
CA LEU A 39 3.10 1.49 12.30
C LEU A 39 3.94 0.95 11.13
N ARG A 40 5.16 0.46 11.39
CA ARG A 40 5.99 -0.15 10.33
C ARG A 40 5.28 -1.32 9.65
N ARG A 41 4.69 -2.23 10.41
CA ARG A 41 3.95 -3.38 9.85
C ARG A 41 2.73 -2.96 9.04
N ALA A 42 2.03 -1.91 9.45
CA ALA A 42 0.92 -1.37 8.68
C ALA A 42 1.41 -0.84 7.32
N VAL A 43 2.47 -0.04 7.30
CA VAL A 43 3.09 0.46 6.06
C VAL A 43 3.62 -0.68 5.19
N GLU A 44 4.32 -1.66 5.77
CA GLU A 44 4.84 -2.84 5.06
C GLU A 44 3.71 -3.64 4.39
N ARG A 45 2.57 -3.80 5.05
CA ARG A 45 1.40 -4.51 4.48
C ARG A 45 0.78 -3.75 3.32
N GLU A 46 0.64 -2.43 3.42
CA GLU A 46 0.13 -1.62 2.30
C GLU A 46 1.09 -1.67 1.10
N LEU A 47 2.40 -1.67 1.33
CA LEU A 47 3.40 -1.84 0.27
C LEU A 47 3.32 -3.23 -0.38
N GLU A 48 3.04 -4.28 0.38
CA GLU A 48 2.80 -5.63 -0.15
C GLU A 48 1.56 -5.65 -1.06
N ILE A 49 0.45 -5.05 -0.64
CA ILE A 49 -0.78 -4.93 -1.45
C ILE A 49 -0.51 -4.20 -2.76
N ILE A 50 0.23 -3.09 -2.71
CA ILE A 50 0.65 -2.34 -3.91
C ILE A 50 1.46 -3.26 -4.84
N GLY A 51 2.44 -3.99 -4.30
CA GLY A 51 3.27 -4.92 -5.06
C GLY A 51 2.46 -6.04 -5.73
N GLU A 52 1.52 -6.66 -5.00
CA GLU A 52 0.61 -7.68 -5.51
C GLU A 52 -0.26 -7.14 -6.66
N ALA A 53 -0.86 -5.96 -6.48
CA ALA A 53 -1.69 -5.32 -7.49
C ALA A 53 -0.89 -4.94 -8.75
N MET A 54 0.32 -4.39 -8.59
CA MET A 54 1.21 -4.04 -9.70
C MET A 54 1.61 -5.27 -10.54
N ALA A 55 1.97 -6.38 -9.89
CA ALA A 55 2.33 -7.61 -10.58
C ALA A 55 1.19 -8.13 -11.48
N LEU A 56 -0.05 -8.00 -11.02
CA LEU A 56 -1.24 -8.41 -11.75
C LEU A 56 -1.54 -7.46 -12.92
N THR A 57 -1.37 -6.14 -12.73
CA THR A 57 -1.55 -5.17 -13.84
C THR A 57 -0.55 -5.39 -14.98
N LEU A 58 0.70 -5.78 -14.69
CA LEU A 58 1.71 -6.02 -15.71
C LEU A 58 1.41 -7.27 -16.55
N HIS A 59 0.78 -8.28 -15.96
CA HIS A 59 0.40 -9.52 -16.65
C HIS A 59 -0.88 -9.37 -17.51
N GLU A 60 -1.68 -8.32 -17.28
CA GLU A 60 -2.88 -8.01 -18.07
C GLU A 60 -2.63 -7.04 -19.24
N LEU A 61 -1.41 -6.51 -19.37
CA LEU A 61 -0.94 -5.68 -20.51
C LEU A 61 -0.28 -6.54 -21.59
#